data_AF-A0A7J7HXD0-F1
#
_entry.id   AF-A0A7J7HXD0-F1
#
_cell.length_a   1.000
_cell.length_b   1.000
_cell.length_c   1.000
_cell.angle_alpha   90.00
_cell.angle_beta   90.00
_cell.angle_gamma   90.00
#
_symmetry.space_group_name_H-M   'P 1'
#
loop_
_entity.id
_entity.type
_entity.pdbx_description
1 polymer ?
#
loop_
_entity_poly.entity_id
_entity_poly.type
_entity_poly.pdbx_seq_one_letter_code
_entity_poly.pdbx_strand_id
1 'polypeptide(L)'
;MLASGVMKSTWDPLGHPFKSCRGQGAPFRRGTHEWTNAVVEDILVPIEAYHLFDRLGNRMPHEERFSIPRIPAIVELCIQAGVDLPEFPTKRRRKPIIRIGKHEFVDADESELPDLEPEPPKIPY
;
A
#
# COMPACT_ATOMS: atom_id res chain seq x y z
N MET A 1 -13.07 23.85 54.08
CA MET A 1 -12.56 22.65 53.38
C MET A 1 -12.67 22.91 51.89
N LEU A 2 -11.55 23.13 51.20
CA LEU A 2 -11.52 23.31 49.75
C LEU A 2 -11.34 21.93 49.11
N ALA A 3 -12.35 21.44 48.38
CA ALA A 3 -12.19 20.28 47.52
C ALA A 3 -11.48 20.73 46.24
N SER A 4 -10.18 20.46 46.12
CA SER A 4 -9.46 20.63 44.86
C SER A 4 -9.93 19.57 43.88
N GLY A 5 -10.94 19.89 43.07
CA GLY A 5 -11.35 19.08 41.94
C GLY A 5 -10.32 19.22 40.83
N VAL A 6 -9.36 18.31 40.76
CA VAL A 6 -8.47 18.20 39.61
C VAL A 6 -9.32 17.74 38.43
N MET A 7 -9.59 18.66 37.48
CA MET A 7 -10.11 18.30 36.17
C MET A 7 -9.09 17.35 35.51
N LYS A 8 -9.39 16.05 35.49
CA LYS A 8 -8.60 15.08 34.74
C LYS A 8 -8.71 15.46 33.26
N SER A 9 -7.55 15.74 32.66
CA SER A 9 -7.41 16.07 31.25
C SER A 9 -8.14 15.06 30.37
N THR A 10 -8.86 15.54 29.36
CA THR A 10 -9.68 14.77 28.42
C THR A 10 -8.89 13.86 27.46
N TRP A 11 -7.62 13.60 27.78
CA TRP A 11 -6.66 12.90 26.94
C TRP A 11 -5.90 11.92 27.85
N ASP A 12 -6.54 10.81 28.18
CA ASP A 12 -5.88 9.66 28.81
C ASP A 12 -5.26 8.79 27.70
N PRO A 13 -3.95 8.54 27.68
CA PRO A 13 -3.29 7.70 26.65
C PRO A 13 -3.80 6.27 26.60
N LEU A 14 -4.41 5.78 27.69
CA LEU A 14 -4.94 4.42 27.81
C LEU A 14 -6.40 4.30 27.32
N GLY A 15 -6.96 5.40 26.83
CA GLY A 15 -8.34 5.45 26.38
C GLY A 15 -9.32 5.97 27.42
N HIS A 16 -10.50 6.33 26.93
CA HIS A 16 -11.57 6.84 27.78
C HIS A 16 -12.72 5.82 27.85
N PRO A 17 -13.39 5.65 29.01
CA PRO A 17 -14.58 4.81 29.14
C PRO A 17 -15.84 5.38 28.45
N PHE A 18 -15.66 6.43 27.63
CA PHE A 18 -16.75 7.23 27.09
C PHE A 18 -17.25 6.66 25.75
N LYS A 19 -18.58 6.53 25.61
CA LYS A 19 -19.30 6.20 24.36
C LYS A 19 -19.24 7.33 23.32
N SER A 20 -18.17 8.13 23.28
CA SER A 20 -18.02 9.32 22.45
C SER A 20 -17.24 9.10 21.16
N CYS A 21 -17.03 7.85 20.72
CA CYS A 21 -16.60 7.62 19.35
C CYS A 21 -17.60 8.31 18.41
N ARG A 22 -17.23 9.45 17.82
CA ARG A 22 -18.08 10.21 16.89
C ARG A 22 -17.93 9.67 15.46
N GLY A 23 -17.99 8.36 15.30
CA GLY A 23 -18.05 7.71 13.99
C GLY A 23 -19.49 7.73 13.45
N GLN A 24 -19.65 7.71 12.12
CA GLN A 24 -20.97 7.64 11.49
C GLN A 24 -21.72 6.38 11.97
N GLY A 25 -22.89 6.55 12.59
CA GLY A 25 -23.67 5.46 13.17
C GLY A 25 -23.33 5.07 14.63
N ALA A 26 -22.45 5.81 15.30
CA ALA A 26 -22.09 5.56 16.71
C ALA A 26 -23.26 5.43 17.70
N PRO A 27 -24.36 6.21 17.61
CA PRO A 27 -25.50 6.05 18.51
C PRO A 27 -26.17 4.67 18.40
N PHE A 28 -26.09 4.04 17.22
CA PHE A 28 -26.71 2.74 16.96
C PHE A 28 -25.85 1.57 17.42
N ARG A 29 -24.52 1.74 17.45
CA ARG A 29 -23.58 0.64 17.70
C ARG A 29 -23.41 0.26 19.17
N ARG A 30 -23.85 1.09 20.13
CA ARG A 30 -23.84 0.85 21.61
C ARG A 30 -22.59 0.15 22.20
N GLY A 31 -21.47 0.10 21.48
CA GLY A 31 -20.26 -0.60 21.86
C GLY A 31 -19.38 0.25 22.77
N THR A 32 -18.73 -0.38 23.73
CA THR A 32 -17.58 0.18 24.44
C THR A 32 -16.35 0.03 23.54
N HIS A 33 -15.62 1.12 23.33
CA HIS A 33 -14.36 1.10 22.60
C HIS A 33 -13.23 1.31 23.61
N GLU A 34 -12.28 0.38 23.63
CA GLU A 34 -11.07 0.46 24.44
C GLU A 34 -9.88 0.63 23.50
N TRP A 35 -8.92 1.48 23.88
CA TRP A 35 -7.65 1.51 23.17
C TRP A 35 -6.85 0.30 23.60
N THR A 36 -6.46 -0.52 22.62
CA THR A 36 -5.62 -1.69 22.86
C THR A 36 -4.31 -1.53 22.09
N ASN A 37 -3.32 -2.37 22.43
CA ASN A 37 -2.13 -2.48 21.62
C ASN A 37 -2.52 -3.04 20.24
N ALA A 38 -2.27 -2.27 19.19
CA ALA A 38 -2.43 -2.73 17.83
C ALA A 38 -1.18 -3.48 17.38
N VAL A 39 -1.38 -4.55 16.62
CA VAL A 39 -0.33 -5.20 15.83
C VAL A 39 -0.41 -4.74 14.38
N VAL A 40 0.64 -5.01 13.60
CA VAL A 40 0.67 -4.58 12.19
C VAL A 40 -0.50 -5.18 11.42
N GLU A 41 -0.89 -6.41 11.74
CA GLU A 41 -2.00 -7.15 11.13
C GLU A 41 -3.38 -6.51 11.39
N ASP A 42 -3.51 -5.68 12.43
CA ASP A 42 -4.74 -4.93 12.71
C ASP A 42 -4.94 -3.76 11.72
N ILE A 43 -3.86 -3.33 11.06
CA ILE A 43 -3.85 -2.23 10.08
C ILE A 43 -3.71 -2.79 8.67
N LEU A 44 -2.80 -3.75 8.49
CA LEU A 44 -2.42 -4.36 7.22
C LEU A 44 -2.89 -5.80 7.21
N VAL A 45 -4.05 -6.05 6.62
CA VAL A 45 -4.51 -7.40 6.37
C VAL A 45 -3.46 -8.12 5.50
N PRO A 46 -3.01 -9.33 5.86
CA PRO A 46 -2.06 -10.11 5.07
C PRO A 46 -2.73 -10.58 3.78
N ILE A 47 -2.69 -9.71 2.78
CA ILE A 47 -3.21 -9.92 1.43
C ILE A 47 -2.00 -10.13 0.53
N GLU A 48 -2.08 -11.13 -0.34
CA GLU A 48 -1.09 -11.37 -1.38
C GLU A 48 -1.58 -10.82 -2.73
N ALA A 49 -0.65 -10.33 -3.53
CA ALA A 49 -0.86 -9.89 -4.90
C ALA A 49 0.12 -10.61 -5.85
N TYR A 50 -0.31 -10.83 -7.09
CA TYR A 50 0.59 -11.29 -8.14
C TYR A 50 1.54 -10.16 -8.54
N HIS A 51 2.83 -10.48 -8.63
CA HIS A 51 3.81 -9.55 -9.14
C HIS A 51 3.91 -9.68 -10.66
N LEU A 52 3.60 -8.60 -11.39
CA LEU A 52 3.63 -8.58 -12.85
C LEU A 52 4.75 -7.67 -13.34
N PHE A 53 5.67 -8.22 -14.14
CA PHE A 53 6.76 -7.44 -14.74
C PHE A 53 6.22 -6.24 -15.55
N ASP A 54 5.17 -6.45 -16.37
CA ASP A 54 4.47 -5.36 -17.07
C ASP A 54 2.98 -5.37 -16.72
N ARG A 55 2.57 -4.46 -15.83
CA ARG A 55 1.17 -4.30 -15.38
C ARG A 55 0.21 -3.81 -16.46
N LEU A 56 0.73 -3.16 -17.50
CA LEU A 56 -0.09 -2.76 -18.65
C LEU A 56 -0.23 -3.89 -19.67
N GLY A 57 0.56 -4.95 -19.54
CA GLY A 57 0.55 -6.09 -20.44
C GLY A 57 -0.76 -6.89 -20.44
N ASN A 58 -0.71 -8.04 -21.09
CA ASN A 58 -1.88 -8.90 -21.21
C ASN A 58 -2.37 -9.38 -19.84
N ARG A 59 -3.68 -9.56 -19.74
CA ARG A 59 -4.29 -10.18 -18.58
C ARG A 59 -3.70 -11.57 -18.36
N MET A 60 -3.27 -11.86 -17.14
CA MET A 60 -2.79 -13.18 -16.74
C MET A 60 -3.88 -14.24 -16.96
N PRO A 61 -3.61 -15.29 -17.77
CA PRO A 61 -4.51 -16.42 -17.92
C PRO A 61 -4.52 -17.30 -16.66
N HIS A 62 -5.55 -18.12 -16.50
CA HIS A 62 -5.71 -18.90 -15.26
C HIS A 62 -4.59 -19.93 -15.07
N GLU A 63 -4.11 -20.51 -16.17
CA GLU A 63 -3.08 -21.53 -16.19
C GLU A 63 -1.73 -21.02 -15.66
N GLU A 64 -1.44 -19.73 -15.86
CA GLU A 64 -0.19 -19.08 -15.42
C GLU A 64 -0.20 -18.61 -13.96
N ARG A 65 -1.32 -18.78 -13.23
CA ARG A 65 -1.42 -18.31 -11.84
C ARG A 65 -0.40 -18.94 -10.88
N PHE A 66 0.19 -20.07 -11.27
CA PHE A 66 1.19 -20.78 -10.46
C PHE A 66 2.64 -20.49 -10.88
N SER A 67 2.86 -19.94 -12.06
CA SER A 67 4.19 -19.53 -12.52
C SER A 67 4.55 -18.11 -12.08
N ILE A 68 3.56 -17.30 -11.73
CA ILE A 68 3.75 -15.91 -11.31
C ILE A 68 3.87 -15.82 -9.79
N PRO A 69 4.92 -15.18 -9.26
CA PRO A 69 5.11 -15.05 -7.83
C PRO A 69 4.00 -14.22 -7.19
N ARG A 70 3.62 -14.64 -5.98
CA ARG A 70 2.72 -13.90 -5.10
C ARG A 70 3.55 -13.28 -3.99
N ILE A 71 3.37 -11.98 -3.79
CA ILE A 71 4.08 -11.19 -2.78
C ILE A 71 3.06 -10.44 -1.91
N PRO A 72 3.42 -9.96 -0.71
CA PRO A 72 2.52 -9.14 0.08
C PRO A 72 2.04 -7.94 -0.74
N ALA A 73 0.74 -7.64 -0.70
CA ALA A 73 0.13 -6.61 -1.52
C ALA A 73 0.73 -5.22 -1.25
N ILE A 74 1.21 -4.96 -0.02
CA ILE A 74 1.93 -3.74 0.31
C ILE A 74 3.29 -3.65 -0.40
N VAL A 75 4.00 -4.76 -0.56
CA VAL A 75 5.28 -4.80 -1.29
C VAL A 75 5.03 -4.51 -2.76
N GLU A 76 4.04 -5.17 -3.36
CA GLU A 76 3.62 -4.87 -4.74
C GLU A 76 3.24 -3.40 -4.86
N LEU A 77 2.40 -2.85 -3.97
CA LEU A 77 2.03 -1.43 -4.00
C LEU A 77 3.24 -0.48 -3.96
N CYS A 78 4.25 -0.78 -3.15
CA CYS A 78 5.49 0.00 -3.11
C CYS A 78 6.26 -0.09 -4.43
N ILE A 79 6.37 -1.29 -5.01
CA ILE A 79 6.97 -1.46 -6.34
C ILE A 79 6.20 -0.66 -7.39
N GLN A 80 4.88 -0.64 -7.29
CA GLN A 80 4.01 0.12 -8.19
C GLN A 80 4.20 1.63 -8.06
N ALA A 81 4.55 2.11 -6.86
CA ALA A 81 4.87 3.51 -6.56
C ALA A 81 6.29 3.92 -6.97
N GLY A 82 7.11 2.98 -7.47
CA GLY A 82 8.45 3.26 -8.00
C GLY A 82 9.60 2.70 -7.15
N VAL A 83 9.32 1.90 -6.12
CA VAL A 83 10.40 1.17 -5.42
C VAL A 83 10.95 0.08 -6.34
N ASP A 84 12.28 0.00 -6.47
CA ASP A 84 12.95 -0.99 -7.30
C ASP A 84 13.61 -2.08 -6.44
N LEU A 85 12.97 -3.25 -6.40
CA LEU A 85 13.46 -4.45 -5.74
C LEU A 85 14.09 -5.39 -6.78
N PRO A 86 15.37 -5.76 -6.66
CA PRO A 86 16.04 -6.64 -7.62
C PRO A 86 15.36 -8.01 -7.79
N GLU A 87 14.74 -8.51 -6.73
CA GLU A 87 14.03 -9.80 -6.72
C GLU A 87 12.71 -9.74 -7.50
N PHE A 88 12.16 -8.53 -7.67
CA PHE A 88 10.84 -8.27 -8.26
C PHE A 88 10.94 -7.15 -9.32
N PRO A 89 11.62 -7.43 -10.45
CA PRO A 89 11.84 -6.43 -11.49
C PRO A 89 10.52 -5.99 -12.14
N THR A 90 10.41 -4.71 -12.45
CA THR A 90 9.21 -4.14 -13.10
C THR A 90 9.60 -3.25 -14.27
N LYS A 91 8.86 -3.35 -15.36
CA LYS A 91 9.00 -2.47 -16.52
C LYS A 91 8.66 -1.03 -16.14
N ARG A 92 9.64 -0.15 -16.23
CA ARG A 92 9.49 1.31 -16.08
C ARG A 92 9.48 1.94 -17.46
N ARG A 93 8.46 2.75 -17.72
CA ARG A 93 8.35 3.53 -18.96
C ARG A 93 8.74 4.96 -18.64
N ARG A 94 9.73 5.50 -19.36
CA ARG A 94 10.16 6.91 -19.25
C ARG A 94 9.32 7.80 -20.16
N LYS A 95 8.74 7.24 -21.22
CA LYS A 95 7.75 7.90 -22.06
C LYS A 95 6.34 7.35 -21.84
N PRO A 96 5.29 8.15 -22.09
CA PRO A 96 3.93 7.67 -22.02
C PRO A 96 3.67 6.59 -23.08
N ILE A 97 2.71 5.70 -22.81
CA ILE A 97 2.22 4.73 -23.81
C ILE A 97 1.38 5.43 -24.89
N ILE A 98 1.43 4.88 -26.11
CA ILE A 98 0.61 5.31 -27.23
C ILE A 98 -0.56 4.33 -27.34
N ARG A 99 -1.79 4.81 -27.11
CA ARG A 99 -3.00 3.98 -27.31
C ARG A 99 -3.34 3.91 -28.79
N ILE A 100 -3.45 2.70 -29.33
CA ILE A 100 -3.83 2.43 -30.72
C ILE A 100 -5.30 2.00 -30.79
N GLY A 101 -5.82 1.40 -29.71
CA GLY A 101 -7.21 1.00 -29.60
C GLY A 101 -7.73 1.02 -28.17
N LYS A 102 -8.94 0.48 -27.98
CA LYS A 102 -9.60 0.42 -26.66
C LYS A 102 -8.77 -0.38 -25.65
N HIS A 103 -8.17 -1.48 -26.09
CA HIS A 103 -7.38 -2.42 -25.29
C HIS A 103 -5.98 -2.67 -25.87
N GLU A 104 -5.54 -1.84 -26.81
CA GLU A 104 -4.27 -2.01 -27.51
C GLU A 104 -3.42 -0.74 -27.38
N PHE A 105 -2.14 -0.92 -27.08
CA PHE A 105 -1.18 0.16 -26.92
C PHE A 105 0.20 -0.31 -27.37
N VAL A 106 1.05 0.65 -27.69
CA VAL A 106 2.46 0.44 -28.00
C VAL A 106 3.28 1.40 -27.12
N ASP A 107 4.46 0.96 -26.73
CA ASP A 107 5.40 1.80 -25.99
C ASP A 107 5.95 2.87 -26.93
N ALA A 108 6.00 4.12 -26.46
CA ALA A 108 6.66 5.16 -27.23
C ALA A 108 8.15 4.84 -27.39
N ASP A 109 8.70 5.18 -28.55
CA ASP A 109 10.11 4.96 -28.83
C ASP A 109 10.98 5.75 -27.84
N GLU A 110 11.82 5.04 -27.08
CA GLU A 110 12.74 5.59 -26.09
C GLU A 110 14.18 5.69 -26.60
N SER A 111 14.45 5.39 -27.88
CA SER A 111 15.80 5.42 -28.49
C SER A 111 16.54 6.75 -28.32
N GLU A 112 15.81 7.87 -28.39
CA GLU A 112 16.35 9.22 -28.24
C GLU A 112 16.59 9.64 -26.76
N LEU A 113 16.22 8.79 -25.78
CA LEU A 113 16.49 9.09 -24.39
C LEU A 113 17.95 8.77 -24.04
N PRO A 114 18.60 9.57 -23.17
CA PRO A 114 19.92 9.23 -22.67
C PRO A 114 19.88 7.86 -21.96
N ASP A 115 20.99 7.13 -22.04
CA ASP A 115 21.18 5.90 -21.28
C ASP A 115 21.02 6.16 -19.79
N LEU A 116 20.53 5.15 -19.06
CA LEU A 116 20.46 5.23 -17.61
C LEU A 116 21.87 5.29 -17.04
N GLU A 117 22.12 6.26 -16.17
CA GLU A 117 23.34 6.26 -15.37
C GLU A 117 23.38 4.98 -14.52
N PRO A 118 24.55 4.32 -14.40
CA PRO A 118 24.66 3.12 -13.59
C PRO A 118 24.27 3.44 -12.14
N GLU A 119 23.29 2.71 -11.60
CA GLU A 119 22.90 2.90 -10.21
C GLU A 119 24.10 2.63 -9.29
N PRO A 120 24.32 3.46 -8.27
CA PRO A 120 25.32 3.16 -7.26
C PRO A 120 25.00 1.80 -6.62
N PRO A 121 26.03 1.05 -6.17
CA PRO A 121 25.82 -0.25 -5.56
C PRO A 121 24.85 -0.14 -4.39
N LYS A 122 23.74 -0.89 -4.47
CA LYS A 122 22.72 -0.91 -3.43
C LYS A 122 23.35 -1.45 -2.14
N ILE A 123 23.39 -0.62 -1.10
CA ILE A 123 23.85 -1.03 0.22
C ILE A 123 22.75 -1.93 0.80
N PRO A 124 23.04 -3.20 1.15
CA PRO A 124 22.04 -4.03 1.81
C PRO A 124 21.71 -3.40 3.18
N TYR A 125 20.41 -3.25 3.44
CA TYR A 125 19.88 -2.76 4.72
C TYR A 125 20.09 -3.79 5.83
#